data_AF-A0AAD6H6N9-F1
#
_entry.id   AF-A0AAD6H6N9-F1
#
_cell.length_a   1.000
_cell.length_b   1.000
_cell.length_c   1.000
_cell.angle_alpha   90.00
_cell.angle_beta   90.00
_cell.angle_gamma   90.00
#
_symmetry.space_group_name_H-M   'P 1'
#
loop_
_entity.id
_entity.type
_entity.pdbx_description
1 polymer ?
#
loop_
_entity_poly.entity_id
_entity_poly.type
_entity_poly.pdbx_seq_one_letter_code
_entity_poly.pdbx_strand_id
1 'polypeptide(L)'
;MPFHTVICLLVLDMRASFERLAEAMHTSRLVASVYAMDTMKNACRTAELLILLYQRRRRDDIKILDDLISMHEERTEATVQQPVWPDPDQLSWVENLVVGIPSLEGIGFEQLFS
;
A
#
# COMPACT_ATOMS: atom_id res chain seq x y z
N MET A 1 -6.49 -5.23 -24.29
CA MET A 1 -6.72 -4.02 -23.45
C MET A 1 -6.94 -4.27 -21.96
N PRO A 2 -7.07 -5.50 -21.40
CA PRO A 2 -7.07 -5.70 -19.93
C PRO A 2 -5.69 -5.60 -19.25
N PHE A 3 -4.62 -6.05 -19.92
CA PHE A 3 -3.26 -6.04 -19.38
C PHE A 3 -2.76 -4.62 -19.06
N HIS A 4 -3.01 -3.65 -19.96
CA HIS A 4 -2.66 -2.24 -19.71
C HIS A 4 -3.43 -1.64 -18.53
N THR A 5 -4.69 -2.04 -18.33
CA THR A 5 -5.47 -1.61 -17.16
C THR A 5 -4.82 -2.06 -15.86
N VAL A 6 -4.31 -3.30 -15.79
CA VAL A 6 -3.58 -3.78 -14.61
C VAL A 6 -2.35 -2.91 -14.33
N ILE A 7 -1.56 -2.58 -15.36
CA ILE A 7 -0.39 -1.70 -15.21
C ILE A 7 -0.81 -0.31 -14.72
N CYS A 8 -1.82 0.31 -15.33
CA CYS A 8 -2.31 1.62 -14.93
C CYS A 8 -2.81 1.63 -13.48
N LEU A 9 -3.55 0.60 -13.05
CA LEU A 9 -4.06 0.51 -11.69
C LEU A 9 -2.94 0.35 -10.65
N LEU A 10 -1.87 -0.38 -11.00
CA LEU A 10 -0.67 -0.50 -10.16
C LEU A 10 0.11 0.83 -10.09
N VAL A 11 0.24 1.55 -11.21
CA VAL A 11 0.95 2.84 -11.27
C VAL A 11 0.22 3.94 -10.51
N LEU A 12 -1.13 3.93 -10.52
CA LEU A 12 -1.92 4.92 -9.77
C LEU A 12 -1.70 4.82 -8.27
N ASP A 13 -1.38 3.62 -7.76
CA ASP A 13 -1.00 3.43 -6.36
C ASP A 13 -2.05 3.92 -5.35
N MET A 14 -3.34 3.73 -5.66
CA MET A 14 -4.45 4.15 -4.81
C MET A 14 -5.25 2.94 -4.33
N ARG A 15 -5.83 3.03 -3.14
CA ARG A 15 -6.72 1.97 -2.62
C ARG A 15 -7.87 1.68 -3.60
N ALA A 16 -8.51 2.72 -4.11
CA ALA A 16 -9.58 2.62 -5.10
C ALA A 16 -9.11 1.97 -6.42
N SER A 17 -7.83 2.09 -6.80
CA SER A 17 -7.31 1.41 -8.00
C SER A 17 -7.10 -0.09 -7.76
N PHE A 18 -6.70 -0.50 -6.55
CA PHE A 18 -6.57 -1.91 -6.19
C PHE A 18 -7.91 -2.63 -6.05
N GLU A 19 -8.98 -1.95 -5.62
CA GLU A 19 -10.33 -2.53 -5.61
C GLU A 19 -10.78 -2.96 -7.02
N ARG A 20 -10.37 -2.20 -8.04
CA ARG A 20 -10.65 -2.49 -9.45
C ARG A 20 -9.69 -3.51 -10.08
N LEU A 21 -8.59 -3.82 -9.41
CA LEU A 21 -7.55 -4.73 -9.92
C LEU A 21 -8.07 -6.17 -10.02
N ALA A 22 -8.91 -6.60 -9.08
CA ALA A 22 -9.51 -7.93 -9.09
C ALA A 22 -10.38 -8.17 -10.33
N GLU A 23 -11.22 -7.18 -10.67
CA GLU A 23 -12.07 -7.21 -11.87
C GLU A 23 -11.24 -7.19 -13.16
N ALA A 24 -10.19 -6.36 -13.22
CA ALA A 24 -9.28 -6.31 -14.37
C ALA A 24 -8.54 -7.65 -14.59
N MET A 25 -8.08 -8.27 -13.51
CA MET A 25 -7.45 -9.60 -13.54
C MET A 25 -8.42 -10.69 -13.97
N HIS A 26 -9.65 -10.69 -13.44
CA HIS A 26 -10.68 -11.64 -13.84
C HIS A 26 -10.99 -11.54 -15.34
N THR A 27 -11.19 -10.32 -15.83
CA THR A 27 -11.45 -10.05 -17.25
C THR A 27 -10.28 -10.48 -18.12
N SER A 28 -9.04 -10.22 -17.70
CA SER A 28 -7.84 -10.64 -18.44
C SER A 28 -7.77 -12.17 -18.57
N ARG A 29 -8.06 -12.91 -17.49
CA ARG A 29 -8.09 -14.38 -17.51
C ARG A 29 -9.22 -14.93 -18.39
N LEU A 30 -10.40 -14.30 -18.36
CA LEU A 30 -11.52 -14.67 -19.22
C LEU A 30 -11.18 -14.48 -20.71
N VAL A 31 -10.56 -13.36 -21.06
CA VAL A 31 -10.10 -13.12 -22.44
C VAL A 31 -9.03 -14.15 -22.82
N ALA A 32 -8.10 -14.49 -21.93
CA ALA A 32 -7.11 -15.53 -22.20
C ALA A 32 -7.70 -16.93 -22.38
N SER A 33 -8.79 -17.27 -21.67
CA SER A 33 -9.45 -18.58 -21.80
C SER A 33 -10.28 -18.69 -23.08
N VAL A 34 -10.95 -17.61 -23.50
CA VAL A 34 -11.76 -17.58 -24.72
C VAL A 34 -10.90 -17.59 -25.98
N TYR A 35 -9.85 -16.78 -26.02
CA TYR A 35 -9.04 -16.62 -27.23
C TYR A 35 -7.82 -17.56 -27.29
N ALA A 36 -7.50 -18.27 -26.20
CA ALA A 36 -6.47 -19.30 -26.08
C ALA A 36 -5.05 -18.98 -26.62
N MET A 37 -4.78 -17.73 -27.01
CA MET A 37 -3.49 -17.29 -27.53
C MET A 37 -2.41 -17.33 -26.45
N ASP A 38 -1.25 -17.90 -26.78
CA ASP A 38 -0.11 -17.98 -25.86
C ASP A 38 0.36 -16.60 -25.39
N THR A 39 0.24 -15.58 -26.26
CA THR A 39 0.50 -14.18 -25.90
C THR A 39 -0.43 -13.68 -24.79
N MET A 40 -1.71 -14.06 -24.80
CA MET A 40 -2.70 -13.65 -23.79
C MET A 40 -2.48 -14.37 -22.46
N LYS A 41 -2.12 -15.67 -22.52
CA LYS A 41 -1.74 -16.45 -21.32
C LYS A 41 -0.47 -15.88 -20.67
N ASN A 42 0.53 -15.55 -21.48
CA ASN A 42 1.76 -14.93 -21.00
C ASN A 42 1.49 -13.54 -20.39
N ALA A 43 0.65 -12.72 -21.01
CA ALA A 43 0.25 -11.44 -20.44
C ALA A 43 -0.44 -11.59 -19.06
N CYS A 44 -1.30 -12.59 -18.88
CA CYS A 44 -1.93 -12.86 -17.58
C CYS A 44 -0.90 -13.27 -16.51
N ARG A 45 0.01 -14.19 -16.84
CA ARG A 45 1.09 -14.61 -15.92
C ARG A 45 2.01 -13.45 -15.56
N THR A 46 2.35 -12.61 -16.54
CA THR A 46 3.15 -11.39 -16.31
C THR A 46 2.42 -10.42 -15.40
N ALA A 47 1.11 -10.22 -15.58
CA ALA A 47 0.30 -9.38 -14.70
C ALA A 47 0.30 -9.90 -13.25
N GLU A 48 0.18 -11.21 -13.04
CA GLU A 48 0.28 -11.83 -11.71
C GLU A 48 1.65 -11.59 -11.07
N LEU A 49 2.73 -11.76 -11.84
CA LEU A 49 4.09 -11.49 -11.37
C LEU A 49 4.28 -10.01 -11.01
N LEU A 50 3.74 -9.09 -11.82
CA LEU A 50 3.81 -7.66 -11.53
C LEU A 50 3.09 -7.31 -10.21
N ILE A 51 1.95 -7.93 -9.94
CA ILE A 51 1.23 -7.76 -8.67
C ILE A 51 2.10 -8.26 -7.50
N LEU A 52 2.74 -9.43 -7.63
CA LEU A 52 3.62 -9.97 -6.59
C LEU A 52 4.84 -9.09 -6.32
N LEU A 53 5.50 -8.61 -7.39
CA LEU A 53 6.63 -7.68 -7.29
C LEU A 53 6.21 -6.37 -6.63
N TYR A 54 5.05 -5.85 -7.00
CA TYR A 54 4.51 -4.63 -6.44
C TYR A 54 4.18 -4.78 -4.95
N GLN A 55 3.57 -5.91 -4.54
CA GLN A 55 3.37 -6.24 -3.14
C GLN A 55 4.69 -6.34 -2.36
N ARG A 56 5.73 -6.93 -2.98
CA ARG A 56 7.06 -7.04 -2.35
C ARG A 56 7.66 -5.66 -2.12
N ARG A 57 7.65 -4.81 -3.14
CA ARG A 57 8.10 -3.42 -3.04
C ARG A 57 7.39 -2.67 -1.90
N ARG A 58 6.06 -2.72 -1.82
CA ARG A 58 5.31 -2.07 -0.73
C ARG A 58 5.72 -2.55 0.66
N ARG A 59 5.99 -3.85 0.83
CA ARG A 59 6.48 -4.39 2.12
C ARG A 59 7.89 -3.87 2.45
N ASP A 60 8.76 -3.81 1.46
CA ASP A 60 10.11 -3.28 1.65
C ASP A 60 10.04 -1.76 1.98
N ASP A 61 9.14 -1.00 1.36
CA ASP A 61 8.89 0.41 1.68
C ASP A 61 8.37 0.60 3.12
N ILE A 62 7.40 -0.23 3.55
CA ILE A 62 6.89 -0.22 4.93
C ILE A 62 8.01 -0.52 5.92
N LYS A 63 8.87 -1.50 5.61
CA LYS A 63 10.01 -1.85 6.46
C LYS A 63 10.97 -0.66 6.63
N ILE A 64 11.26 0.07 5.56
CA ILE A 64 12.10 1.29 5.65
C ILE A 64 11.48 2.32 6.60
N LEU A 65 10.15 2.50 6.56
CA LEU A 65 9.45 3.42 7.47
C LEU A 65 9.48 2.92 8.92
N ASP A 66 9.31 1.62 9.14
CA ASP A 66 9.38 0.98 10.45
C ASP A 66 10.77 1.09 11.09
N ASP A 67 11.82 0.86 10.28
CA ASP A 67 13.22 1.04 10.69
C ASP A 67 13.48 2.50 11.11
N LEU A 68 12.90 3.51 10.43
CA LEU A 68 13.05 4.92 10.80
C LEU A 68 12.39 5.28 12.14
N ILE A 69 11.24 4.68 12.46
CA ILE A 69 10.58 4.86 13.76
C ILE A 69 11.44 4.22 14.85
N SER A 70 11.89 2.99 14.63
CA SER A 70 12.72 2.23 15.57
C SER A 70 14.06 2.91 15.87
N MET A 71 14.71 3.53 14.87
CA MET A 71 15.94 4.31 15.08
C MET A 71 15.75 5.52 16.03
N HIS A 72 14.55 6.08 16.10
CA HIS A 72 14.24 7.16 17.05
C HIS A 72 14.11 6.62 18.48
N GLU A 73 13.57 5.41 18.63
CA GLU A 73 13.48 4.71 19.91
C GLU A 73 14.87 4.33 20.44
N GLU A 74 15.73 3.73 19.61
CA GLU A 74 17.11 3.36 20.00
C GLU A 74 17.97 4.56 20.42
N ARG A 75 17.75 5.75 19.81
CA ARG A 75 18.43 6.99 20.23
C ARG A 75 17.95 7.48 21.60
N THR A 76 16.71 7.14 21.94
CA THR A 76 16.08 7.51 23.22
C THR A 76 16.46 6.51 24.31
N GLU A 77 16.76 5.24 23.98
CA GLU A 77 17.18 4.17 24.90
C GLU A 77 18.56 4.36 25.57
N ALA A 78 19.37 5.34 25.15
CA ALA A 78 20.47 5.81 26.00
C ALA A 78 19.98 6.46 27.32
N THR A 79 18.67 6.70 27.45
CA THR A 79 17.98 7.12 28.68
C THR A 79 16.67 6.34 28.80
N VAL A 80 16.68 5.23 29.56
CA VAL A 80 15.53 4.36 29.90
C VAL A 80 14.17 5.09 29.97
N GLN A 81 13.37 5.11 28.89
CA GLN A 81 11.91 5.37 28.91
C GLN A 81 11.27 4.70 27.69
N GLN A 82 10.10 4.07 27.88
CA GLN A 82 9.23 3.54 26.83
C GLN A 82 8.99 4.57 25.72
N PRO A 83 8.60 4.19 24.49
CA PRO A 83 8.18 5.15 23.48
C PRO A 83 7.01 5.96 24.04
N VAL A 84 7.31 7.18 24.51
CA VAL A 84 6.31 8.13 25.00
C VAL A 84 5.70 8.73 23.74
N TRP A 85 4.68 8.05 23.22
CA TRP A 85 3.79 8.66 22.24
C TRP A 85 3.18 9.92 22.87
N PRO A 86 3.08 11.03 22.12
CA PRO A 86 2.49 12.26 22.64
C PRO A 86 1.08 12.00 23.15
N ASP A 87 0.72 12.61 24.27
CA ASP A 87 -0.65 12.61 24.80
C ASP A 87 -1.63 12.99 23.67
N PRO A 88 -2.76 12.27 23.46
CA PRO A 88 -3.74 12.57 22.41
C PRO A 88 -4.14 14.05 22.31
N ASP A 89 -4.22 14.78 23.42
CA ASP A 89 -4.50 16.21 23.44
C ASP A 89 -3.41 17.05 22.71
N GLN A 90 -2.16 16.57 22.70
CA GLN A 90 -1.03 17.15 21.98
C GLN A 90 -0.98 16.75 20.50
N LEU A 91 -1.82 15.84 20.02
CA LEU A 91 -1.89 15.41 18.62
C LEU A 91 -2.96 16.16 17.80
N SER A 92 -3.67 17.11 18.40
CA SER A 92 -4.66 17.97 17.73
C SER A 92 -4.11 18.75 16.51
N TRP A 93 -2.80 19.02 16.46
CA TRP A 93 -2.16 19.60 15.27
C TRP A 93 -1.96 18.58 14.12
N VAL A 94 -1.85 17.28 14.45
CA VAL A 94 -1.73 16.19 13.47
C VAL A 94 -3.06 15.96 12.77
N GLU A 95 -4.19 16.06 13.48
CA GLU A 95 -5.52 16.00 12.86
C GLU A 95 -5.70 17.08 11.79
N ASN A 96 -5.28 18.31 12.10
CA ASN A 96 -5.28 19.42 11.14
C ASN A 96 -4.32 19.18 9.96
N LEU A 97 -3.23 18.44 10.17
CA LEU A 97 -2.30 18.05 9.11
C LEU A 97 -2.87 16.94 8.21
N VAL A 98 -3.62 16.00 8.78
CA VAL A 98 -4.28 14.89 8.07
C VAL A 98 -5.36 15.39 7.12
N VAL A 99 -6.06 16.46 7.48
CA VAL A 99 -6.98 17.16 6.56
C VAL A 99 -6.25 17.65 5.29
N GLY A 100 -4.95 17.90 5.37
CA GLY A 100 -4.12 18.25 4.21
C GLY A 100 -3.66 17.05 3.37
N ILE A 101 -3.85 15.81 3.85
CA ILE A 101 -3.40 14.58 3.20
C ILE A 101 -4.61 13.67 2.99
N PRO A 102 -5.33 13.81 1.87
CA PRO A 102 -6.59 13.10 1.64
C PRO A 102 -6.46 11.56 1.63
N SER A 103 -5.25 11.01 1.44
CA SER A 103 -5.00 9.57 1.54
C SER A 103 -4.99 9.01 2.97
N LEU A 104 -4.96 9.88 3.99
CA LEU A 104 -4.99 9.51 5.41
C LEU A 104 -6.38 9.68 6.03
N GLU A 105 -7.34 10.25 5.29
CA GLU A 105 -8.72 10.40 5.74
C GLU A 105 -9.35 9.02 6.05
N GLY A 106 -9.83 8.84 7.28
CA GLY A 106 -10.47 7.60 7.73
C GLY A 106 -9.54 6.57 8.36
N ILE A 107 -8.24 6.83 8.47
CA ILE A 107 -7.35 6.08 9.38
C ILE A 107 -7.62 6.62 10.79
N GLY A 108 -8.35 5.85 11.59
CA GLY A 108 -8.65 6.25 12.97
C GLY A 108 -7.35 6.32 13.78
N PHE A 109 -6.96 7.52 14.21
CA PHE A 109 -5.79 7.70 15.08
C PHE A 109 -5.88 6.88 16.36
N GLU A 110 -7.08 6.76 16.92
CA GLU A 110 -7.38 5.89 18.07
C GLU A 110 -6.99 4.41 17.86
N GLN A 111 -6.98 3.92 16.61
CA GLN A 111 -6.58 2.54 16.29
C GLN A 111 -5.07 2.38 16.08
N LEU A 112 -4.33 3.48 15.85
CA LEU A 112 -2.87 3.45 15.73
C LEU A 112 -2.18 3.36 17.10
N PHE A 113 -2.85 3.77 18.17
CA PHE A 113 -2.29 3.86 19.53
C PHE A 113 -2.87 2.84 20.53
N SER A 114 -3.72 1.91 20.09
CA SER A 114 -4.28 0.82 20.91
C SER A 114 -3.55 -0.49 20.70
#